data_AF-A0A535K7V2-F1
#
_entry.id   AF-A0A535K7V2-F1
#
_cell.length_a   1.000
_cell.length_b   1.000
_cell.length_c   1.000
_cell.angle_alpha   90.00
_cell.angle_beta   90.00
_cell.angle_gamma   90.00
#
_symmetry.space_group_name_H-M   'P 1'
#
loop_
_entity.id
_entity.type
_entity.pdbx_description
1 polymer ?
#
loop_
_entity_poly.entity_id
_entity_poly.type
_entity_poly.pdbx_seq_one_letter_code
_entity_poly.pdbx_strand_id
1 'polypeptide(L)'
;MTLAIVSSVSALVHARLLSTLHAALPRVGVLDPGVFACDLAGTEELLGAPARIARRVLARCARVGAQVSAGIAPTPFVARVVAERTPAGEVRAVEDGRAFLASLPLDVLPVEEKVREELRLLGLRIVGDFAELPRGAVFDRFGSAVARAHALARGEFGDMVRATAPPRRIRARRVWDDAIASHEQLVFALRIVVDEISALLERDGLAALRLELRLDREDAGPLRIERSVLPPTRERTALLRSLRWALEERDQLGLVTG
;
A
#
# COMPACT_ATOMS: atom_id res chain seq x y z
N MET A 1 6.96 5.99 -16.32
CA MET A 1 5.49 5.97 -16.19
C MET A 1 5.13 5.63 -14.76
N THR A 2 4.15 6.30 -14.18
CA THR A 2 3.69 6.08 -12.80
C THR A 2 2.35 5.35 -12.80
N LEU A 3 2.22 4.36 -11.92
CA LEU A 3 0.95 3.72 -11.56
C LEU A 3 0.47 4.27 -10.22
N ALA A 4 -0.75 4.78 -10.16
CA ALA A 4 -1.43 5.11 -8.92
C ALA A 4 -2.60 4.15 -8.67
N ILE A 5 -2.82 3.84 -7.40
CA ILE A 5 -3.89 2.94 -6.93
C ILE A 5 -4.64 3.67 -5.84
N VAL A 6 -5.96 3.78 -6.01
CA VAL A 6 -6.86 4.49 -5.09
C VAL A 6 -7.83 3.49 -4.51
N SER A 7 -8.06 3.58 -3.20
CA SER A 7 -9.02 2.79 -2.45
C SER A 7 -9.82 3.70 -1.52
N SER A 8 -11.11 3.44 -1.34
CA SER A 8 -11.85 3.94 -0.18
C SER A 8 -11.46 3.09 1.04
N VAL A 9 -10.83 3.63 2.09
CA VAL A 9 -10.26 2.78 3.15
C VAL A 9 -10.39 3.25 4.60
N SER A 10 -10.53 2.24 5.46
CA SER A 10 -10.16 2.24 6.88
C SER A 10 -8.67 1.90 7.08
N ALA A 11 -8.11 2.23 8.25
CA ALA A 11 -6.68 2.05 8.55
C ALA A 11 -6.18 0.59 8.41
N LEU A 12 -7.01 -0.41 8.73
CA LEU A 12 -6.65 -1.82 8.64
C LEU A 12 -6.50 -2.29 7.18
N VAL A 13 -7.36 -1.79 6.28
CA VAL A 13 -7.28 -2.10 4.85
C VAL A 13 -6.08 -1.40 4.21
N HIS A 14 -5.75 -0.18 4.65
CA HIS A 14 -4.55 0.53 4.19
C HIS A 14 -3.27 -0.29 4.39
N ALA A 15 -3.03 -0.81 5.59
CA ALA A 15 -1.82 -1.59 5.89
C ALA A 15 -1.73 -2.90 5.09
N ARG A 16 -2.88 -3.58 4.88
CA ARG A 16 -2.98 -4.79 4.06
C ARG A 16 -2.70 -4.49 2.58
N LEU A 17 -3.26 -3.41 2.06
CA LEU A 17 -3.01 -2.95 0.70
C LEU A 17 -1.53 -2.63 0.50
N LEU A 18 -0.95 -1.80 1.36
CA LEU A 18 0.48 -1.44 1.28
C LEU A 18 1.38 -2.68 1.25
N SER A 19 1.10 -3.65 2.12
CA SER A 19 1.83 -4.93 2.15
C SER A 19 1.65 -5.75 0.86
N THR A 20 0.45 -5.72 0.27
CA THR A 20 0.13 -6.41 -0.99
C THR A 20 0.85 -5.75 -2.16
N LEU A 21 0.91 -4.42 -2.19
CA LEU A 21 1.61 -3.65 -3.21
C LEU A 21 3.12 -3.86 -3.15
N HIS A 22 3.73 -3.80 -1.96
CA HIS A 22 5.17 -4.08 -1.78
C HIS A 22 5.57 -5.49 -2.23
N ALA A 23 4.67 -6.47 -2.10
CA ALA A 23 4.92 -7.82 -2.59
C ALA A 23 4.80 -7.95 -4.12
N ALA A 24 4.12 -7.00 -4.77
CA ALA A 24 3.77 -7.05 -6.18
C ALA A 24 4.61 -6.10 -7.06
N LEU A 25 5.09 -5.00 -6.49
CA LEU A 25 5.63 -3.86 -7.20
C LEU A 25 6.90 -3.35 -6.51
N PRO A 26 7.91 -2.91 -7.30
CA PRO A 26 9.05 -2.19 -6.75
C PRO A 26 8.66 -0.74 -6.38
N ARG A 27 9.37 -0.13 -5.43
CA ARG A 27 9.30 1.33 -5.15
C ARG A 27 7.88 1.87 -4.91
N VAL A 28 7.13 1.24 -4.01
CA VAL A 28 5.77 1.70 -3.63
C VAL A 28 5.84 2.85 -2.63
N GLY A 29 5.26 3.99 -2.98
CA GLY A 29 5.04 5.15 -2.12
C GLY A 29 3.58 5.28 -1.70
N VAL A 30 3.35 6.00 -0.59
CA VAL A 30 2.03 6.42 -0.13
C VAL A 30 1.90 7.91 -0.42
N LEU A 31 0.89 8.30 -1.20
CA LEU A 31 0.58 9.71 -1.44
C LEU A 31 -0.31 10.24 -0.31
N ASP A 32 -1.36 9.50 0.01
CA ASP A 32 -2.36 9.81 1.03
C ASP A 32 -2.92 8.51 1.63
N PRO A 33 -3.64 8.56 2.76
CA PRO A 33 -4.34 7.39 3.29
C PRO A 33 -5.26 6.73 2.25
N GLY A 34 -4.82 5.60 1.69
CA GLY A 34 -5.57 4.85 0.67
C GLY A 34 -5.18 5.14 -0.77
N VAL A 35 -4.22 6.04 -0.97
CA VAL A 35 -3.69 6.39 -2.28
C VAL A 35 -2.21 6.03 -2.33
N PHE A 36 -1.89 5.13 -3.25
CA PHE A 36 -0.55 4.58 -3.42
C PHE A 36 -0.02 4.94 -4.80
N ALA A 37 1.28 5.12 -4.92
CA ALA A 37 1.96 5.35 -6.19
C ALA A 37 3.15 4.41 -6.34
N CYS A 38 3.43 4.00 -7.57
CA CYS A 38 4.52 3.13 -7.93
C CYS A 38 5.17 3.64 -9.21
N ASP A 39 6.49 3.79 -9.18
CA ASP A 39 7.25 4.03 -10.40
C ASP A 39 7.42 2.70 -11.14
N LEU A 40 6.94 2.64 -12.38
CA LEU A 40 7.05 1.46 -13.23
C LEU A 40 8.24 1.53 -14.20
N ALA A 41 8.99 2.64 -14.21
CA ALA A 41 10.14 2.79 -15.11
C ALA A 41 11.17 1.67 -14.88
N GLY A 42 11.56 0.98 -15.96
CA GLY A 42 12.56 -0.08 -15.93
C GLY A 42 12.01 -1.42 -15.41
N THR A 43 10.69 -1.57 -15.31
CA THR A 43 10.04 -2.83 -14.87
C THR A 43 9.40 -3.60 -16.02
N GLU A 44 9.44 -3.05 -17.24
CA GLU A 44 8.71 -3.56 -18.40
C GLU A 44 9.14 -4.96 -18.82
N GLU A 45 10.43 -5.27 -18.76
CA GLU A 45 10.97 -6.59 -19.11
C GLU A 45 10.53 -7.68 -18.12
N LEU A 46 10.54 -7.36 -16.83
CA LEU A 46 10.24 -8.32 -15.76
C LEU A 46 8.75 -8.48 -15.50
N LEU A 47 8.01 -7.36 -15.50
CA LEU A 47 6.60 -7.31 -15.08
C LEU A 47 5.63 -7.19 -16.26
N GLY A 48 6.11 -6.77 -17.43
CA GLY A 48 5.34 -6.56 -18.65
C GLY A 48 4.80 -5.13 -18.78
N ALA A 49 3.90 -4.93 -19.75
CA ALA A 49 3.30 -3.62 -20.00
C ALA A 49 2.56 -3.05 -18.77
N PRO A 50 2.62 -1.72 -18.51
CA PRO A 50 1.99 -1.08 -17.36
C PRO A 50 0.52 -1.44 -17.12
N ALA A 51 -0.30 -1.50 -18.17
CA ALA A 51 -1.71 -1.89 -18.06
C ALA A 51 -1.89 -3.34 -17.56
N ARG A 52 -1.01 -4.25 -17.97
CA ARG A 52 -1.01 -5.64 -17.50
C ARG A 52 -0.60 -5.72 -16.03
N ILE A 53 0.40 -4.94 -15.63
CA ILE A 53 0.83 -4.82 -14.23
C ILE A 53 -0.34 -4.34 -13.37
N ALA A 54 -0.97 -3.22 -13.75
CA ALA A 54 -2.11 -2.64 -13.04
C ALA A 54 -3.25 -3.65 -12.85
N ARG A 55 -3.66 -4.36 -13.91
CA ARG A 55 -4.72 -5.39 -13.80
C ARG A 55 -4.35 -6.53 -12.84
N ARG A 56 -3.10 -7.01 -12.87
CA ARG A 56 -2.63 -8.04 -11.92
C ARG A 56 -2.66 -7.54 -10.48
N VAL A 57 -2.29 -6.28 -10.27
CA VAL A 57 -2.29 -5.65 -8.95
C VAL A 57 -3.72 -5.47 -8.43
N LEU A 58 -4.64 -4.95 -9.25
CA LEU A 58 -6.07 -4.86 -8.89
C LEU A 58 -6.63 -6.22 -8.50
N ALA A 59 -6.32 -7.28 -9.27
CA ALA A 59 -6.75 -8.64 -8.93
C ALA A 59 -6.18 -9.15 -7.60
N ARG A 60 -4.95 -8.75 -7.22
CA ARG A 60 -4.38 -9.08 -5.89
C ARG A 60 -5.06 -8.28 -4.77
N CYS A 61 -5.34 -7.01 -4.99
CA CYS A 61 -6.06 -6.15 -4.04
C CYS A 61 -7.50 -6.66 -3.80
N ALA A 62 -8.18 -7.11 -4.85
CA ALA A 62 -9.51 -7.70 -4.73
C ALA A 62 -9.53 -8.96 -3.84
N ARG A 63 -8.50 -9.82 -3.93
CA ARG A 63 -8.37 -11.03 -3.09
C ARG A 63 -8.19 -10.73 -1.59
N VAL A 64 -7.72 -9.53 -1.24
CA VAL A 64 -7.62 -9.09 0.16
C VAL A 64 -8.83 -8.26 0.61
N GLY A 65 -9.91 -8.27 -0.18
CA GLY A 65 -11.19 -7.62 0.14
C GLY A 65 -11.19 -6.10 -0.10
N ALA A 66 -10.26 -5.57 -0.90
CA ALA A 66 -10.18 -4.15 -1.19
C ALA A 66 -10.72 -3.84 -2.59
N GLN A 67 -11.65 -2.88 -2.65
CA GLN A 67 -12.10 -2.28 -3.90
C GLN A 67 -11.18 -1.12 -4.26
N VAL A 68 -10.47 -1.26 -5.37
CA VAL A 68 -9.44 -0.32 -5.83
C VAL A 68 -9.62 0.00 -7.30
N SER A 69 -9.24 1.21 -7.70
CA SER A 69 -9.09 1.63 -9.09
C SER A 69 -7.63 1.97 -9.39
N ALA A 70 -7.24 1.94 -10.65
CA ALA A 70 -5.87 2.24 -11.06
C ALA A 70 -5.79 3.28 -12.19
N GLY A 71 -4.81 4.17 -12.07
CA GLY A 71 -4.48 5.18 -13.06
C GLY A 71 -3.01 5.07 -13.46
N ILE A 72 -2.72 5.16 -14.75
CA ILE A 72 -1.36 5.16 -15.29
C ILE A 72 -1.14 6.49 -16.01
N ALA A 73 -0.10 7.22 -15.63
CA ALA A 73 0.25 8.50 -16.24
C ALA A 73 1.74 8.85 -16.09
N PRO A 74 2.25 9.90 -16.76
CA PRO A 74 3.65 10.28 -16.65
C PRO A 74 4.08 10.66 -15.22
N THR A 75 3.23 11.36 -14.47
CA THR A 75 3.53 11.83 -13.11
C THR A 75 2.61 11.19 -12.06
N PRO A 76 3.03 11.10 -10.77
CA PRO A 76 2.20 10.52 -9.72
C PRO A 76 0.90 11.29 -9.47
N PHE A 77 0.93 12.62 -9.58
CA PHE A 77 -0.27 13.43 -9.43
C PHE A 77 -1.29 13.13 -10.54
N VAL A 78 -0.88 13.15 -11.81
CA VAL A 78 -1.79 12.82 -12.91
C VAL A 78 -2.30 11.38 -12.75
N ALA A 79 -1.43 10.43 -12.41
CA ALA A 79 -1.82 9.04 -12.22
C ALA A 79 -2.87 8.89 -11.12
N ARG A 80 -2.72 9.61 -10.00
CA ARG A 80 -3.70 9.68 -8.91
C ARG A 80 -5.04 10.22 -9.41
N VAL A 81 -5.04 11.37 -10.09
CA VAL A 81 -6.27 12.01 -10.60
C VAL A 81 -7.00 11.10 -11.60
N VAL A 82 -6.25 10.36 -12.43
CA VAL A 82 -6.80 9.33 -13.33
C VAL A 82 -7.44 8.20 -12.53
N ALA A 83 -6.75 7.67 -11.50
CA ALA A 83 -7.25 6.58 -10.67
C ALA A 83 -8.53 6.97 -9.91
N GLU A 84 -8.58 8.15 -9.30
CA GLU A 84 -9.75 8.68 -8.58
C GLU A 84 -11.00 8.80 -9.47
N ARG A 85 -10.81 8.99 -10.78
CA ARG A 85 -11.88 9.09 -11.79
C ARG A 85 -12.15 7.79 -12.54
N THR A 86 -11.49 6.72 -12.16
CA THR A 86 -11.65 5.41 -12.78
C THR A 86 -12.55 4.55 -11.88
N PRO A 87 -13.56 3.86 -12.42
CA PRO A 87 -14.40 2.96 -11.64
C PRO A 87 -13.58 1.91 -10.88
N ALA A 88 -14.08 1.46 -9.73
CA ALA A 88 -13.44 0.41 -8.97
C ALA A 88 -13.32 -0.88 -9.79
N GLY A 89 -12.14 -1.51 -9.78
CA GLY A 89 -11.82 -2.68 -10.58
C GLY A 89 -11.28 -2.37 -11.98
N GLU A 90 -11.29 -1.10 -12.41
CA GLU A 90 -10.81 -0.69 -13.73
C GLU A 90 -9.43 -0.02 -13.71
N VAL A 91 -8.79 -0.01 -14.88
CA VAL A 91 -7.50 0.64 -15.15
C VAL A 91 -7.69 1.63 -16.28
N ARG A 92 -7.29 2.89 -16.06
CA ARG A 92 -7.20 3.91 -17.11
C ARG A 92 -5.77 4.39 -17.27
N ALA A 93 -5.35 4.62 -18.51
CA ALA A 93 -4.04 5.18 -18.84
C ALA A 93 -4.20 6.50 -19.59
N VAL A 94 -3.29 7.43 -19.33
CA VAL A 94 -3.19 8.73 -19.98
C VAL A 94 -1.73 8.97 -20.32
N GLU A 95 -1.44 9.36 -21.55
CA GLU A 95 -0.09 9.70 -21.99
C GLU A 95 0.20 11.19 -21.84
N ASP A 96 -0.74 12.05 -22.28
CA ASP A 96 -0.63 13.50 -22.10
C ASP A 96 -1.38 13.94 -20.84
N GLY A 97 -0.63 14.06 -19.74
CA GLY A 97 -1.16 14.50 -18.47
C GLY A 97 -1.68 15.93 -18.48
N ARG A 98 -1.06 16.84 -19.24
CA ARG A 98 -1.50 18.24 -19.32
C ARG A 98 -2.84 18.34 -20.05
N ALA A 99 -2.96 17.68 -21.20
CA ALA A 99 -4.21 17.65 -21.96
C ALA A 99 -5.35 17.01 -21.16
N PHE A 100 -5.07 15.92 -20.43
CA PHE A 100 -6.06 15.29 -19.55
C PHE A 100 -6.51 16.19 -18.41
N LEU A 101 -5.57 16.91 -17.78
CA LEU A 101 -5.88 17.81 -16.67
C LEU A 101 -6.65 19.05 -17.15
N ALA A 102 -6.39 19.56 -18.35
CA ALA A 102 -6.88 20.86 -18.81
C ALA A 102 -8.40 21.07 -18.66
N SER A 103 -9.21 20.05 -18.97
CA SER A 103 -10.68 20.14 -18.89
C SER A 103 -11.25 19.86 -17.48
N LEU A 104 -10.42 19.53 -16.50
CA LEU A 104 -10.87 19.20 -15.15
C LEU A 104 -11.14 20.48 -14.34
N PRO A 105 -12.05 20.41 -13.35
CA PRO A 105 -12.25 21.52 -12.43
C PRO A 105 -11.03 21.73 -11.52
N LEU A 106 -10.91 22.93 -10.95
CA LEU A 106 -9.84 23.26 -9.99
C LEU A 106 -9.89 22.46 -8.67
N ASP A 107 -10.93 21.67 -8.46
CA ASP A 107 -11.12 20.80 -7.30
C ASP A 107 -10.07 19.69 -7.19
N VAL A 108 -9.50 19.28 -8.33
CA VAL A 108 -8.44 18.25 -8.39
C VAL A 108 -7.10 18.71 -7.84
N LEU A 109 -6.87 20.02 -7.83
CA LEU A 109 -5.60 20.58 -7.41
C LEU A 109 -5.53 20.60 -5.88
N PRO A 110 -4.37 20.27 -5.29
CA PRO A 110 -4.17 20.28 -3.84
C PRO A 110 -3.97 21.72 -3.35
N VAL A 111 -5.02 22.53 -3.46
CA VAL A 111 -5.09 23.92 -2.98
C VAL A 111 -6.19 24.06 -1.94
N GLU A 112 -6.01 25.01 -1.02
CA GLU A 112 -7.02 25.35 -0.02
C GLU A 112 -8.29 25.90 -0.70
N GLU A 113 -9.46 25.66 -0.09
CA GLU A 113 -10.74 26.12 -0.66
C GLU A 113 -10.76 27.64 -0.86
N LYS A 114 -10.18 28.41 0.07
CA LYS A 114 -10.07 29.87 -0.05
C LYS A 114 -9.33 30.30 -1.32
N VAL A 115 -8.23 29.62 -1.67
CA VAL A 115 -7.49 29.90 -2.90
C VAL A 115 -8.33 29.53 -4.11
N ARG A 116 -9.05 28.41 -4.06
CA ARG A 116 -9.93 27.97 -5.14
C ARG A 116 -11.06 28.97 -5.39
N GLU A 117 -11.66 29.51 -4.33
CA GLU A 117 -12.66 30.59 -4.41
C GLU A 117 -12.07 31.85 -5.03
N GLU A 118 -10.86 32.26 -4.63
CA GLU A 118 -10.18 33.42 -5.23
C GLU A 118 -9.91 33.21 -6.72
N LEU A 119 -9.45 32.02 -7.13
CA LEU A 119 -9.26 31.67 -8.54
C LEU A 119 -10.59 31.74 -9.31
N ARG A 120 -11.70 31.26 -8.72
CA ARG A 120 -13.04 31.38 -9.33
C ARG A 120 -13.49 32.83 -9.48
N LEU A 121 -13.18 33.70 -8.52
CA LEU A 121 -13.47 35.14 -8.61
C LEU A 121 -12.67 35.83 -9.73
N LEU A 122 -11.48 35.30 -10.06
CA LEU A 122 -10.68 35.72 -11.22
C LEU A 122 -11.17 35.12 -12.55
N GLY A 123 -12.27 34.38 -12.54
CA GLY A 123 -12.85 33.75 -13.74
C GLY A 123 -12.25 32.39 -14.10
N LEU A 124 -11.29 31.88 -13.32
CA LEU A 124 -10.64 30.60 -13.57
C LEU A 124 -11.48 29.48 -12.98
N ARG A 125 -11.96 28.56 -13.83
CA ARG A 125 -12.82 27.45 -13.39
C ARG A 125 -12.24 26.07 -13.64
N ILE A 126 -11.38 25.96 -14.66
CA ILE A 126 -10.74 24.71 -15.05
C ILE A 126 -9.22 24.80 -14.90
N VAL A 127 -8.59 23.64 -14.78
CA VAL A 127 -7.14 23.52 -14.59
C VAL A 127 -6.38 24.07 -15.79
N GLY A 128 -6.93 23.96 -17.01
CA GLY A 128 -6.34 24.52 -18.23
C GLY A 128 -6.08 26.02 -18.11
N ASP A 129 -7.10 26.81 -17.77
CA ASP A 129 -7.00 28.26 -17.61
C ASP A 129 -5.96 28.63 -16.54
N PHE A 130 -5.98 27.92 -15.42
CA PHE A 130 -5.01 28.13 -14.36
C PHE A 130 -3.58 27.82 -14.80
N ALA A 131 -3.39 26.74 -15.58
CA ALA A 131 -2.09 26.32 -16.10
C ALA A 131 -1.49 27.29 -17.13
N GLU A 132 -2.30 28.16 -17.74
CA GLU A 132 -1.85 29.19 -18.70
C GLU A 132 -1.28 30.43 -18.02
N LEU A 133 -1.51 30.62 -16.71
CA LEU A 133 -0.99 31.77 -16.00
C LEU A 133 0.54 31.82 -15.99
N PRO A 134 1.15 33.02 -16.04
CA PRO A 134 2.60 33.15 -15.88
C PRO A 134 3.06 32.67 -14.51
N ARG A 135 4.06 31.77 -14.47
CA ARG A 135 4.56 31.17 -13.22
C ARG A 135 4.94 32.21 -12.15
N GLY A 136 5.60 33.29 -12.55
CA GLY A 136 6.01 34.38 -11.65
C GLY A 136 4.81 35.04 -10.97
N ALA A 137 3.79 35.42 -11.75
CA ALA A 137 2.57 36.03 -11.23
C ALA A 137 1.82 35.14 -10.23
N VAL A 138 1.80 33.82 -10.46
CA VAL A 138 1.19 32.87 -9.51
C VAL A 138 1.98 32.82 -8.19
N PHE A 139 3.31 32.74 -8.27
CA PHE A 139 4.17 32.71 -7.09
C PHE A 139 4.09 34.01 -6.30
N ASP A 140 4.18 35.16 -6.97
CA ASP A 140 4.18 36.49 -6.33
C ASP A 140 2.86 36.76 -5.61
N ARG A 141 1.73 36.31 -6.16
CA ARG A 141 0.40 36.55 -5.59
C ARG A 141 0.01 35.54 -4.51
N PHE A 142 0.26 34.25 -4.74
CA PHE A 142 -0.30 33.18 -3.93
C PHE A 142 0.75 32.39 -3.13
N GLY A 143 2.03 32.65 -3.37
CA GLY A 143 3.14 31.98 -2.71
C GLY A 143 3.43 30.58 -3.24
N SER A 144 4.33 29.90 -2.52
CA SER A 144 4.96 28.64 -2.95
C SER A 144 4.00 27.46 -3.06
N ALA A 145 3.00 27.35 -2.16
CA ALA A 145 2.05 26.23 -2.16
C ALA A 145 1.21 26.22 -3.45
N VAL A 146 0.70 27.38 -3.86
CA VAL A 146 -0.11 27.52 -5.08
C VAL A 146 0.76 27.45 -6.33
N ALA A 147 2.00 27.96 -6.28
CA ALA A 147 2.96 27.76 -7.36
C ALA A 147 3.27 26.27 -7.61
N ARG A 148 3.32 25.45 -6.55
CA ARG A 148 3.45 23.99 -6.69
C ARG A 148 2.22 23.37 -7.34
N ALA A 149 1.01 23.75 -6.91
CA ALA A 149 -0.23 23.28 -7.55
C ALA A 149 -0.31 23.71 -9.03
N HIS A 150 0.20 24.89 -9.37
CA HIS A 150 0.32 25.38 -10.74
C HIS A 150 1.29 24.55 -11.58
N ALA A 151 2.43 24.14 -11.04
CA ALA A 151 3.31 23.18 -11.71
C ALA A 151 2.60 21.84 -11.97
N LEU A 152 1.84 21.33 -10.99
CA LEU A 152 1.03 20.12 -11.15
C LEU A 152 -0.04 20.27 -12.25
N ALA A 153 -0.74 21.42 -12.30
CA ALA A 153 -1.73 21.75 -13.33
C ALA A 153 -1.15 21.71 -14.75
N ARG A 154 0.13 22.07 -14.89
CA ARG A 154 0.88 22.04 -16.16
C ARG A 154 1.42 20.66 -16.52
N GLY A 155 1.17 19.65 -15.69
CA GLY A 155 1.69 18.29 -15.85
C GLY A 155 3.19 18.19 -15.56
N GLU A 156 3.78 19.17 -14.87
CA GLU A 156 5.22 19.23 -14.63
C GLU A 156 5.66 18.27 -13.53
N PHE A 157 6.87 17.74 -13.70
CA PHE A 157 7.48 16.75 -12.82
C PHE A 157 7.99 17.40 -11.52
N GLY A 158 7.12 17.52 -10.53
CA GLY A 158 7.52 17.99 -9.19
C GLY A 158 7.74 16.86 -8.17
N ASP A 159 6.92 15.81 -8.23
CA ASP A 159 6.88 14.79 -7.19
C ASP A 159 7.35 13.45 -7.74
N MET A 160 8.56 13.03 -7.36
CA MET A 160 8.99 11.64 -7.53
C MET A 160 8.22 10.77 -6.53
N VAL A 161 7.96 9.51 -6.89
CA VAL A 161 7.39 8.53 -5.96
C VAL A 161 8.38 8.34 -4.80
N ARG A 162 8.04 8.89 -3.64
CA ARG A 162 8.78 8.65 -2.40
C ARG A 162 8.46 7.24 -1.93
N ALA A 163 9.28 6.29 -2.36
CA ALA A 163 9.13 4.90 -1.98
C ALA A 163 9.20 4.77 -0.45
N THR A 164 8.19 4.10 0.11
CA THR A 164 8.20 3.67 1.50
C THR A 164 9.03 2.40 1.61
N ALA A 165 9.68 2.19 2.76
CA ALA A 165 10.31 0.91 3.02
C ALA A 165 9.21 -0.17 3.11
N PRO A 166 9.39 -1.35 2.48
CA PRO A 166 8.47 -2.45 2.69
C PRO A 166 8.43 -2.79 4.18
N PRO A 167 7.26 -3.18 4.72
CA PRO A 167 7.18 -3.60 6.12
C PRO A 167 8.15 -4.76 6.33
N ARG A 168 9.05 -4.62 7.32
CA ARG A 168 10.00 -5.67 7.67
C ARG A 168 9.24 -6.89 8.16
N ARG A 169 9.52 -8.04 7.54
CA ARG A 169 8.97 -9.34 7.93
C ARG A 169 10.09 -10.17 8.53
N ILE A 170 9.99 -10.47 9.82
CA ILE A 170 10.86 -11.44 10.47
C ILE A 170 10.17 -12.79 10.41
N ARG A 171 10.91 -13.83 10.01
CA ARG A 171 10.40 -15.19 9.87
C ARG A 171 11.39 -16.16 10.51
N ALA A 172 10.86 -17.16 11.18
CA ALA A 172 11.57 -18.33 11.67
C ALA A 172 10.71 -19.54 11.31
N ARG A 173 11.35 -20.62 10.87
CA ARG A 173 10.68 -21.88 10.51
C ARG A 173 11.44 -23.03 11.15
N ARG A 174 10.69 -24.00 11.67
CA ARG A 174 11.22 -25.28 12.14
C ARG A 174 10.50 -26.40 11.42
N VAL A 175 11.18 -27.51 11.24
CA VAL A 175 10.63 -28.75 10.72
C VAL A 175 10.95 -29.80 11.76
N TRP A 176 10.00 -30.69 12.02
CA TRP A 176 10.14 -31.76 12.97
C TRP A 176 10.17 -33.10 12.24
N ASP A 177 10.98 -34.02 12.76
CA ASP A 177 11.10 -35.37 12.19
C ASP A 177 9.84 -36.19 12.47
N ASP A 178 9.26 -36.03 13.66
CA ASP A 178 7.99 -36.65 14.06
C ASP A 178 6.84 -35.63 14.04
N ALA A 179 5.69 -36.05 13.53
CA ALA A 179 4.51 -35.21 13.49
C ALA A 179 3.96 -34.90 14.89
N ILE A 180 3.67 -33.62 15.13
CA ILE A 180 3.07 -33.12 16.36
C ILE A 180 1.55 -33.20 16.25
N ALA A 181 0.93 -33.98 17.14
CA ALA A 181 -0.52 -34.20 17.14
C ALA A 181 -1.26 -33.47 18.28
N SER A 182 -0.55 -32.99 19.31
CA SER A 182 -1.17 -32.36 20.49
C SER A 182 -0.90 -30.86 20.57
N HIS A 183 -1.89 -30.10 21.07
CA HIS A 183 -1.74 -28.66 21.32
C HIS A 183 -0.60 -28.35 22.27
N GLU A 184 -0.40 -29.15 23.33
CA GLU A 184 0.67 -28.93 24.30
C GLU A 184 2.06 -29.06 23.68
N GLN A 185 2.28 -30.11 22.88
CA GLN A 185 3.53 -30.32 22.14
C GLN A 185 3.76 -29.17 21.15
N LEU A 186 2.71 -28.73 20.44
CA LEU A 186 2.81 -27.62 19.51
C LEU A 186 3.15 -26.30 20.22
N VAL A 187 2.55 -26.02 21.37
CA VAL A 187 2.88 -24.83 22.18
C VAL A 187 4.33 -24.89 22.64
N PHE A 188 4.84 -26.06 23.03
CA PHE A 188 6.25 -26.23 23.38
C PHE A 188 7.16 -25.96 22.18
N ALA A 189 6.83 -26.53 21.01
CA ALA A 189 7.57 -26.32 19.78
C ALA A 189 7.56 -24.84 19.34
N LEU A 190 6.42 -24.16 19.49
CA LEU A 190 6.28 -22.74 19.20
C LEU A 190 7.12 -21.85 20.10
N ARG A 191 7.42 -22.25 21.34
CA ARG A 191 8.33 -21.46 22.21
C ARG A 191 9.68 -21.26 21.55
N ILE A 192 10.23 -22.28 20.91
CA ILE A 192 11.54 -22.20 20.24
C ILE A 192 11.49 -21.16 19.10
N VAL A 193 10.44 -21.21 18.28
CA VAL A 193 10.24 -20.28 17.17
C VAL A 193 10.00 -18.85 17.68
N VAL A 194 9.17 -18.69 18.71
CA VAL A 194 8.88 -17.37 19.31
C VAL A 194 10.11 -16.77 19.97
N ASP A 195 10.98 -17.58 20.58
CA ASP A 195 12.24 -17.12 21.16
C ASP A 195 13.16 -16.53 20.08
N GLU A 196 13.29 -17.23 18.96
CA GLU A 196 14.06 -16.77 17.81
C GLU A 196 13.48 -15.48 17.21
N ILE A 197 12.16 -15.41 17.01
CA ILE A 197 11.49 -14.19 16.53
C ILE A 197 11.69 -13.03 17.50
N SER A 198 11.54 -13.25 18.81
CA SER A 198 11.72 -12.24 19.85
C SER A 198 13.14 -11.67 19.83
N ALA A 199 14.16 -12.55 19.72
CA ALA A 199 15.56 -12.14 19.65
C ALA A 199 15.86 -11.36 18.36
N LEU A 200 15.30 -11.77 17.22
CA LEU A 200 15.46 -11.06 15.96
C LEU A 200 14.78 -9.68 15.97
N LEU A 201 13.57 -9.58 16.55
CA LEU A 201 12.88 -8.31 16.76
C LEU A 201 13.70 -7.38 17.64
N GLU A 202 14.25 -7.89 18.74
CA GLU A 202 15.10 -7.12 19.65
C GLU A 202 16.37 -6.62 18.97
N ARG A 203 17.10 -7.49 18.27
CA ARG A 203 18.31 -7.14 17.52
C ARG A 203 18.06 -6.01 16.51
N ASP A 204 16.91 -6.04 15.85
CA ASP A 204 16.55 -5.08 14.81
C ASP A 204 15.84 -3.83 15.37
N GLY A 205 15.60 -3.75 16.68
CA GLY A 205 14.89 -2.63 17.32
C GLY A 205 13.41 -2.52 16.93
N LEU A 206 12.77 -3.65 16.62
CA LEU A 206 11.40 -3.74 16.11
C LEU A 206 10.43 -4.34 17.14
N ALA A 207 9.14 -4.13 16.90
CA ALA A 207 8.05 -4.79 17.61
C ALA A 207 7.05 -5.39 16.62
N ALA A 208 6.47 -6.54 16.96
CA ALA A 208 5.49 -7.21 16.11
C ALA A 208 4.12 -6.51 16.21
N LEU A 209 3.61 -6.08 15.05
CA LEU A 209 2.23 -5.58 14.87
C LEU A 209 1.26 -6.70 14.48
N ARG A 210 1.79 -7.75 13.84
CA ARG A 210 1.04 -8.89 13.33
C ARG A 210 1.90 -10.15 13.43
N LEU A 211 1.26 -11.25 13.81
CA LEU A 211 1.82 -12.59 13.74
C LEU A 211 1.08 -13.39 12.67
N GLU A 212 1.83 -14.13 11.87
CA GLU A 212 1.33 -15.11 10.92
C GLU A 212 1.97 -16.45 11.29
N LEU A 213 1.16 -17.40 11.75
CA LEU A 213 1.55 -18.77 11.99
C LEU A 213 1.05 -19.63 10.83
N ARG A 214 1.96 -20.38 10.23
CA ARG A 214 1.65 -21.41 9.25
C ARG A 214 2.10 -22.75 9.84
N LEU A 215 1.20 -23.72 9.83
CA LEU A 215 1.48 -25.11 10.19
C LEU A 215 1.33 -25.96 8.92
N ASP A 216 2.43 -26.55 8.48
CA ASP A 216 2.41 -27.58 7.45
C ASP A 216 2.00 -28.92 8.10
N ARG A 217 1.14 -29.68 7.43
CA ARG A 217 0.51 -30.88 7.97
C ARG A 217 0.60 -32.03 6.98
N GLU A 218 0.73 -33.25 7.49
CA GLU A 218 0.80 -34.46 6.65
C GLU A 218 -0.59 -34.94 6.21
N ASP A 219 -1.55 -34.86 7.13
CA ASP A 219 -2.91 -35.38 6.97
C ASP A 219 -3.87 -34.37 6.31
N ALA A 220 -3.46 -33.11 6.16
CA ALA A 220 -4.29 -32.04 5.64
C ALA A 220 -3.49 -30.91 4.97
N GLY A 221 -4.19 -30.02 4.27
CA GLY A 221 -3.57 -28.79 3.75
C GLY A 221 -3.04 -27.88 4.87
N PRO A 222 -2.14 -26.93 4.57
CA PRO A 222 -1.51 -26.10 5.59
C PRO A 222 -2.54 -25.24 6.34
N LEU A 223 -2.43 -25.22 7.68
CA LEU A 223 -3.24 -24.34 8.52
C LEU A 223 -2.55 -22.98 8.62
N ARG A 224 -3.29 -21.89 8.42
CA ARG A 224 -2.78 -20.52 8.56
C ARG A 224 -3.60 -19.75 9.58
N ILE A 225 -2.90 -19.07 10.47
CA ILE A 225 -3.47 -18.28 11.56
C ILE A 225 -2.80 -16.91 11.53
N GLU A 226 -3.59 -15.86 11.33
CA GLU A 226 -3.12 -14.47 11.47
C GLU A 226 -3.70 -13.87 12.75
N ARG A 227 -2.87 -13.12 13.49
CA ARG A 227 -3.30 -12.32 14.66
C ARG A 227 -2.70 -10.93 14.60
N SER A 228 -3.53 -9.92 14.85
CA SER A 228 -3.06 -8.57 15.16
C SER A 228 -2.57 -8.52 16.61
N VAL A 229 -1.46 -7.84 16.85
CA VAL A 229 -0.87 -7.69 18.19
C VAL A 229 -0.93 -6.22 18.58
N LEU A 230 -1.79 -5.91 19.54
CA LEU A 230 -2.04 -4.56 20.05
C LEU A 230 -2.01 -4.57 21.59
N PRO A 231 -1.15 -3.77 22.25
CA PRO A 231 -0.13 -2.92 21.64
C PRO A 231 0.96 -3.75 20.94
N PRO A 232 1.71 -3.15 19.98
CA PRO A 232 2.80 -3.84 19.30
C PRO A 232 3.86 -4.25 20.31
N THR A 233 4.32 -5.50 20.28
CA THR A 233 5.27 -6.01 21.27
C THR A 233 6.34 -6.88 20.65
N ARG A 234 7.49 -6.95 21.32
CA ARG A 234 8.57 -7.91 21.06
C ARG A 234 8.71 -8.92 22.19
N GLU A 235 7.90 -8.81 23.24
CA GLU A 235 8.00 -9.69 24.40
C GLU A 235 7.55 -11.11 24.05
N ARG A 236 8.48 -12.06 24.15
CA ARG A 236 8.25 -13.49 24.02
C ARG A 236 6.91 -13.96 24.61
N THR A 237 6.68 -13.64 25.89
CA THR A 237 5.51 -14.12 26.64
C THR A 237 4.19 -13.62 26.04
N ALA A 238 4.16 -12.38 25.56
CA ALA A 238 2.98 -11.80 24.92
C ALA A 238 2.72 -12.41 23.55
N LEU A 239 3.77 -12.61 22.74
CA LEU A 239 3.67 -13.25 21.42
C LEU A 239 3.18 -14.71 21.54
N LEU A 240 3.78 -15.49 22.44
CA LEU A 240 3.39 -16.87 22.68
C LEU A 240 1.95 -16.98 23.19
N ARG A 241 1.54 -16.08 24.10
CA ARG A 241 0.15 -16.03 24.60
C ARG A 241 -0.85 -15.77 23.47
N SER A 242 -0.52 -14.86 22.56
CA SER A 242 -1.38 -14.55 21.40
C SER A 242 -1.56 -15.77 20.48
N LEU A 243 -0.47 -16.49 20.19
CA LEU A 243 -0.52 -17.70 19.37
C LEU A 243 -1.22 -18.86 20.08
N ARG A 244 -0.98 -19.04 21.39
CA ARG A 244 -1.62 -20.10 22.17
C ARG A 244 -3.14 -19.98 22.15
N TRP A 245 -3.65 -18.78 22.44
CA TRP A 245 -5.09 -18.52 22.33
C TRP A 245 -5.60 -18.88 20.93
N ALA A 246 -4.90 -18.44 19.88
CA ALA A 246 -5.33 -18.69 18.51
C ALA A 246 -5.33 -20.18 18.12
N LEU A 247 -4.54 -21.02 18.79
CA LEU A 247 -4.56 -22.49 18.64
C LEU A 247 -5.66 -23.14 19.47
N GLU A 248 -5.94 -22.64 20.68
CA GLU A 248 -7.04 -23.12 21.53
C GLU A 248 -8.41 -22.91 20.85
N GLU A 249 -8.56 -21.89 20.00
CA GLU A 249 -9.74 -21.68 19.15
C GLU A 249 -9.89 -22.72 18.01
N ARG A 250 -8.99 -23.71 17.90
CA ARG A 250 -8.98 -24.73 16.83
C ARG A 250 -9.10 -26.13 17.40
N ASP A 251 -10.22 -26.79 17.10
CA ASP A 251 -10.50 -28.15 17.56
C ASP A 251 -9.63 -29.22 16.88
N GLN A 252 -9.20 -28.99 15.63
CA GLN A 252 -8.41 -29.96 14.86
C GLN A 252 -7.14 -29.31 14.30
N LEU A 253 -6.01 -29.62 14.94
CA LEU A 253 -4.69 -29.23 14.46
C LEU A 253 -4.24 -30.09 13.27
N GLY A 254 -4.50 -31.40 13.29
CA GLY A 254 -3.91 -32.38 12.38
C GLY A 254 -2.49 -32.76 12.79
N LEU A 255 -1.78 -33.50 11.93
CA LEU A 255 -0.41 -33.98 12.13
C LEU A 255 0.58 -32.92 11.61
N VAL A 256 1.07 -32.06 12.51
CA VAL A 256 1.92 -30.91 12.16
C VAL A 256 3.38 -31.33 12.02
N THR A 257 4.03 -30.94 10.92
CA THR A 257 5.44 -31.27 10.64
C THR A 257 6.34 -30.06 10.39
N GLY A 258 5.78 -28.85 10.21
CA GLY A 258 6.60 -27.65 9.98
C GLY A 258 5.85 -26.33 9.98
#